data_AF-A0AA43J4Z9-F1
#
_entry.id   AF-A0AA43J4Z9-F1
#
_cell.length_a   1.000
_cell.length_b   1.000
_cell.length_c   1.000
_cell.angle_alpha   90.00
_cell.angle_beta   90.00
_cell.angle_gamma   90.00
#
_symmetry.space_group_name_H-M   'P 1'
#
loop_
_entity.id
_entity.type
_entity.pdbx_description
1 polymer ?
#
loop_
_entity_poly.entity_id
_entity_poly.type
_entity_poly.pdbx_seq_one_letter_code
_entity_poly.pdbx_strand_id
1 'polypeptide(L)'
;MLAALVSRTPDEVMVIDFQEIEFLDFSAADEFLTVLVRRVISGELGTRRFVLTNLSDAVRENVQAVLALRGLHCLERRADGSVTVLGRISPPLAQTLDHINRMGRTTSNEVAKMLGDIELNAAANRLKTLADAGLVVEDPTTSGGRGARRIFYSVMPVSAEAN
;
A
#
# COMPACT_ATOMS: atom_id res chain seq x y z
N MET A 1 17.18 7.32 0.26
CA MET A 1 15.94 6.53 0.24
C MET A 1 15.49 6.14 -1.17
N LEU A 2 15.22 7.08 -2.08
CA LEU A 2 14.73 6.73 -3.43
C LEU A 2 15.70 5.82 -4.21
N ALA A 3 16.99 6.15 -4.24
CA ALA A 3 18.01 5.31 -4.88
C ALA A 3 18.03 3.88 -4.31
N ALA A 4 17.82 3.76 -3.00
CA ALA A 4 17.78 2.47 -2.30
C ALA A 4 16.52 1.64 -2.63
N LEU A 5 15.41 2.29 -3.00
CA LEU A 5 14.21 1.62 -3.51
C LEU A 5 14.40 1.23 -4.98
N VAL A 6 14.96 2.11 -5.81
CA VAL A 6 15.24 1.85 -7.23
C VAL A 6 16.18 0.65 -7.40
N SER A 7 17.16 0.49 -6.51
CA SER A 7 18.14 -0.61 -6.56
C SER A 7 17.57 -1.97 -6.12
N ARG A 8 16.33 -2.04 -5.63
CA ARG A 8 15.69 -3.29 -5.19
C ARG A 8 15.37 -4.20 -6.36
N THR A 9 15.19 -5.49 -6.10
CA THR A 9 14.61 -6.36 -7.12
C THR A 9 13.15 -5.97 -7.37
N PRO A 10 12.59 -6.21 -8.57
CA PRO A 10 11.15 -6.16 -8.76
C PRO A 10 10.44 -6.98 -7.68
N ASP A 11 9.19 -6.59 -7.36
CA ASP A 11 8.33 -7.22 -6.36
C ASP A 11 8.83 -7.13 -4.91
N GLU A 12 9.98 -6.49 -4.65
CA GLU A 12 10.50 -6.31 -3.29
C GLU A 12 9.82 -5.11 -2.59
N VAL A 13 9.62 -5.26 -1.29
CA VAL A 13 9.08 -4.24 -0.40
C VAL A 13 10.20 -3.69 0.47
N MET A 14 10.51 -2.40 0.33
CA MET A 14 11.46 -1.72 1.19
C MET A 14 10.77 -1.25 2.48
N VAL A 15 11.27 -1.70 3.63
CA VAL A 15 10.88 -1.12 4.93
C VAL A 15 11.71 0.14 5.17
N ILE A 16 11.02 1.26 5.42
CA ILE A 16 11.64 2.54 5.81
C ILE A 16 11.37 2.73 7.29
N ASP A 17 12.43 2.60 8.08
CA ASP A 17 12.38 2.66 9.53
C ASP A 17 12.63 4.08 10.05
N PHE A 18 11.74 4.57 10.91
CA PHE A 18 11.81 5.89 11.54
C PHE A 18 12.19 5.84 13.03
N GLN A 19 12.65 4.69 13.55
CA GLN A 19 12.97 4.53 14.97
C GLN A 19 13.92 5.61 15.52
N GLU A 20 14.93 6.01 14.73
CA GLU A 20 15.92 7.02 15.10
C GLU A 20 15.49 8.46 14.75
N ILE A 21 14.26 8.65 14.25
CA ILE A 21 13.72 9.96 13.85
C ILE A 21 12.80 10.48 14.94
N GLU A 22 13.33 11.33 15.79
CA GLU A 22 12.57 11.96 16.88
C GLU A 22 11.64 13.06 16.38
N PHE A 23 12.08 13.80 15.35
CA PHE A 23 11.36 14.94 14.80
C PHE A 23 11.47 14.97 13.28
N LEU A 24 10.34 15.25 12.63
CA LEU A 24 10.25 15.48 11.19
C LEU A 24 9.25 16.60 10.95
N ASP A 25 9.72 17.76 10.48
CA ASP A 25 8.81 18.85 10.13
C ASP A 25 8.03 18.57 8.84
N PHE A 26 6.99 19.38 8.63
CA PHE A 26 6.11 19.27 7.47
C PHE A 26 6.87 19.42 6.14
N SER A 27 7.80 20.38 6.03
CA SER A 27 8.53 20.64 4.79
C SER A 27 9.44 19.49 4.39
N ALA A 28 10.18 18.93 5.35
CA ALA A 28 11.04 17.78 5.14
C ALA A 28 10.19 16.56 4.74
N ALA A 29 9.11 16.29 5.46
CA ALA A 29 8.16 15.22 5.12
C ALA A 29 7.59 15.39 3.71
N ASP A 30 7.14 16.59 3.35
CA ASP A 30 6.58 16.90 2.03
C ASP A 30 7.59 16.69 0.91
N GLU A 31 8.83 17.16 1.08
CA GLU A 31 9.88 17.02 0.06
C GLU A 31 10.17 15.54 -0.24
N PHE A 32 10.50 14.74 0.78
CA PHE A 32 10.97 13.37 0.51
C PHE A 32 9.82 12.39 0.25
N LEU A 33 8.70 12.48 0.98
CA LEU A 33 7.61 11.50 0.86
C LEU A 33 6.87 11.66 -0.45
N THR A 34 6.58 12.90 -0.86
CA THR A 34 5.80 13.11 -2.07
C THR A 34 6.54 12.64 -3.30
N VAL A 35 7.86 12.87 -3.36
CA VAL A 35 8.72 12.34 -4.44
C VAL A 35 8.68 10.82 -4.46
N LEU A 36 8.84 10.16 -3.30
CA LEU A 36 8.83 8.71 -3.22
C LEU A 36 7.49 8.12 -3.66
N VAL A 37 6.38 8.60 -3.08
CA VAL A 37 5.03 8.10 -3.36
C VAL A 37 4.67 8.33 -4.84
N ARG A 38 4.98 9.51 -5.38
CA ARG A 38 4.66 9.82 -6.79
C ARG A 38 5.36 8.89 -7.78
N ARG A 39 6.59 8.45 -7.50
CA ARG A 39 7.30 7.50 -8.36
C ARG A 39 6.75 6.08 -8.28
N VAL A 40 6.19 5.70 -7.13
CA VAL A 40 5.43 4.44 -7.03
C VAL A 40 4.15 4.54 -7.86
N ILE A 41 3.35 5.59 -7.64
CA ILE A 41 2.04 5.75 -8.30
C ILE A 41 2.17 5.98 -9.81
N SER A 42 3.26 6.61 -10.28
CA SER A 42 3.52 6.77 -11.73
C SER A 42 3.85 5.45 -12.43
N GLY A 43 4.11 4.37 -11.68
CA GLY A 43 4.57 3.10 -12.21
C GLY A 43 6.06 3.07 -12.57
N GLU A 44 6.80 4.16 -12.36
CA GLU A 44 8.25 4.24 -12.66
C GLU A 44 9.05 3.16 -11.91
N LEU A 45 8.58 2.78 -10.72
CA LEU A 45 9.22 1.77 -9.88
C LEU A 45 8.71 0.34 -10.14
N GLY A 46 7.79 0.15 -11.09
CA GLY A 46 7.19 -1.15 -11.43
C GLY A 46 6.41 -1.72 -10.25
N THR A 47 6.77 -2.92 -9.81
CA THR A 47 6.17 -3.62 -8.66
C THR A 47 6.91 -3.42 -7.34
N ARG A 48 7.96 -2.59 -7.32
CA ARG A 48 8.66 -2.24 -6.08
C ARG A 48 7.76 -1.38 -5.20
N ARG A 49 7.74 -1.70 -3.91
CA ARG A 49 6.89 -1.01 -2.93
C ARG A 49 7.70 -0.60 -1.71
N PHE A 50 7.11 0.20 -0.86
CA PHE A 50 7.68 0.53 0.44
C PHE A 50 6.60 0.60 1.52
N VAL A 51 7.04 0.49 2.76
CA VAL A 51 6.21 0.66 3.95
C VAL A 51 6.99 1.45 4.99
N LEU A 52 6.32 2.33 5.72
CA LEU A 52 6.91 3.07 6.84
C LEU A 52 6.74 2.26 8.13
N THR A 53 7.70 2.33 9.05
CA THR A 53 7.56 1.71 10.37
C THR A 53 8.21 2.56 11.45
N ASN A 54 7.87 2.28 12.72
CA ASN A 54 8.40 2.97 13.90
C ASN A 54 8.26 4.50 13.86
N LEU A 55 7.15 5.01 13.29
CA LEU A 55 6.84 6.44 13.34
C LEU A 55 6.43 6.82 14.77
N SER A 56 7.06 7.85 15.33
CA SER A 56 6.55 8.51 16.54
C SER A 56 5.20 9.17 16.24
N ASP A 57 4.39 9.46 17.27
CA ASP A 57 3.07 10.09 17.06
C ASP A 57 3.17 11.44 16.36
N ALA A 58 4.15 12.26 16.73
CA ALA A 58 4.41 13.56 16.11
C ALA A 58 4.85 13.42 14.64
N VAL A 59 5.75 12.49 14.33
CA VAL A 59 6.19 12.23 12.95
C VAL A 59 5.01 11.70 12.14
N ARG A 60 4.24 10.75 12.67
CA ARG A 60 3.05 10.19 12.00
C ARG A 60 2.03 11.27 11.67
N GLU A 61 1.76 12.19 12.59
CA GLU A 61 0.83 13.30 12.36
C GLU A 61 1.28 14.17 11.19
N ASN A 62 2.56 14.52 11.12
CA ASN A 62 3.11 15.31 10.02
C ASN A 62 3.05 14.53 8.69
N VAL A 63 3.42 13.26 8.68
CA VAL A 63 3.32 12.39 7.50
C VAL A 63 1.87 12.28 7.01
N GLN A 64 0.93 12.03 7.93
CA GLN A 64 -0.50 11.95 7.65
C GLN A 64 -1.00 13.25 7.03
N ALA A 65 -0.64 14.40 7.60
CA ALA A 65 -1.05 15.72 7.14
C ALA A 65 -0.52 16.02 5.74
N VAL A 66 0.76 15.77 5.49
CA VAL A 66 1.41 15.92 4.18
C VAL A 66 0.69 15.09 3.12
N LEU A 67 0.54 13.78 3.36
CA LEU A 67 -0.06 12.88 2.38
C LEU A 67 -1.52 13.25 2.10
N ALA A 68 -2.29 13.57 3.15
CA ALA A 68 -3.68 13.99 3.01
C ALA A 68 -3.83 15.30 2.22
N LEU A 69 -2.96 16.30 2.47
CA LEU A 69 -2.98 17.58 1.76
C LEU A 69 -2.63 17.41 0.28
N ARG A 70 -1.72 16.48 -0.04
CA ARG A 70 -1.26 16.22 -1.41
C ARG A 70 -2.12 15.20 -2.17
N GLY A 71 -3.13 14.62 -1.54
CA GLY A 71 -3.95 13.57 -2.13
C GLY A 71 -3.17 12.27 -2.37
N LEU A 72 -2.14 12.02 -1.56
CA LEU A 72 -1.27 10.86 -1.63
C LEU A 72 -1.56 9.91 -0.46
N HIS A 73 -0.99 8.71 -0.55
CA HIS A 73 -1.10 7.68 0.47
C HIS A 73 0.09 6.73 0.44
N CYS A 74 0.38 6.14 1.59
CA CYS A 74 1.31 5.03 1.72
C CYS A 74 0.90 4.13 2.89
N LEU A 75 1.60 3.01 3.06
CA LEU A 75 1.38 2.09 4.17
C LEU A 75 2.31 2.39 5.34
N GLU A 76 1.77 2.27 6.55
CA GLU A 76 2.51 2.18 7.81
C GLU A 76 2.32 0.77 8.38
N ARG A 77 3.41 0.13 8.79
CA ARG A 77 3.39 -1.04 9.66
C ARG A 77 3.59 -0.59 11.11
N ARG A 78 2.59 -0.85 11.93
CA ARG A 78 2.57 -0.60 13.37
C ARG A 78 3.35 -1.68 14.13
N ALA A 79 3.70 -1.36 15.38
CA ALA A 79 4.43 -2.26 16.27
C ALA A 79 3.67 -3.56 16.58
N ASP A 80 2.33 -3.51 16.59
CA ASP A 80 1.45 -4.67 16.74
C ASP A 80 1.33 -5.53 15.46
N GLY A 81 2.09 -5.20 14.41
CA GLY A 81 2.06 -5.89 13.12
C GLY A 81 0.90 -5.48 12.21
N SER A 82 -0.02 -4.62 12.67
CA SER A 82 -1.09 -4.09 11.83
C SER A 82 -0.55 -3.15 10.75
N VAL A 83 -1.24 -3.13 9.61
CA VAL A 83 -0.89 -2.28 8.47
C VAL A 83 -2.01 -1.28 8.26
N THR A 84 -1.67 0.01 8.35
CA THR A 84 -2.60 1.13 8.22
C THR A 84 -2.20 2.02 7.06
N VAL A 85 -3.18 2.74 6.48
CA VAL A 85 -2.91 3.74 5.44
C VAL A 85 -2.65 5.08 6.09
N LEU A 86 -1.56 5.74 5.68
CA LEU A 86 -1.35 7.17 5.91
C LEU A 86 -1.81 7.96 4.69
N GLY A 87 -2.43 9.12 4.91
CA GLY A 87 -3.07 9.94 3.90
C GLY A 87 -4.57 9.71 3.80
N ARG A 88 -5.14 9.90 2.59
CA ARG A 88 -6.57 9.73 2.34
C ARG A 88 -6.85 8.60 1.36
N ILE A 89 -7.77 7.72 1.74
CA ILE A 89 -8.31 6.65 0.91
C ILE A 89 -9.82 6.59 1.09
N SER A 90 -10.56 6.20 0.04
CA SER A 90 -12.00 6.10 0.14
C SER A 90 -12.41 4.89 1.02
N PRO A 91 -13.52 4.96 1.78
CA PRO A 91 -13.95 3.84 2.61
C PRO A 91 -14.08 2.50 1.86
N PRO A 92 -14.61 2.45 0.62
CA PRO A 92 -14.67 1.21 -0.15
C PRO A 92 -13.29 0.60 -0.48
N LEU A 93 -12.28 1.43 -0.71
CA LEU A 93 -10.91 0.97 -0.97
C LEU A 93 -10.21 0.53 0.32
N ALA A 94 -10.40 1.27 1.42
CA ALA A 94 -9.90 0.89 2.74
C ALA A 94 -10.42 -0.51 3.14
N GLN A 95 -11.73 -0.74 3.03
CA GLN A 95 -12.33 -2.05 3.32
C GLN A 95 -11.76 -3.18 2.45
N THR A 96 -11.45 -2.88 1.18
CA THR A 96 -10.85 -3.85 0.26
C THR A 96 -9.41 -4.14 0.65
N LEU A 97 -8.64 -3.11 1.02
CA LEU A 97 -7.26 -3.25 1.48
C LEU A 97 -7.17 -4.04 2.80
N ASP A 98 -8.05 -3.74 3.77
CA ASP A 98 -8.11 -4.46 5.05
C ASP A 98 -8.39 -5.94 4.86
N HIS A 99 -9.20 -6.30 3.87
CA HIS A 99 -9.41 -7.70 3.51
C HIS A 99 -8.14 -8.33 2.95
N ILE A 100 -7.45 -7.67 2.02
CA ILE A 100 -6.23 -8.18 1.41
C ILE A 100 -5.11 -8.34 2.44
N ASN A 101 -4.96 -7.37 3.34
CA ASN A 101 -3.97 -7.42 4.41
C ASN A 101 -4.20 -8.60 5.36
N ARG A 102 -5.46 -8.96 5.63
CA ARG A 102 -5.80 -10.13 6.45
C ARG A 102 -5.62 -11.46 5.72
N MET A 103 -5.99 -11.54 4.44
CA MET A 103 -5.93 -12.78 3.66
C MET A 103 -4.56 -13.03 3.03
N GLY A 104 -3.70 -12.00 2.99
CA GLY A 104 -2.42 -11.96 2.29
C GLY A 104 -2.54 -11.88 0.76
N ARG A 105 -3.61 -12.45 0.18
CA ARG A 105 -3.93 -12.34 -1.24
C ARG A 105 -5.44 -12.37 -1.48
N THR A 106 -5.87 -11.87 -2.63
CA THR A 106 -7.27 -11.95 -3.07
C THR A 106 -7.39 -11.94 -4.59
N THR A 107 -8.61 -12.09 -5.06
CA THR A 107 -9.03 -11.98 -6.46
C THR A 107 -10.32 -11.17 -6.55
N SER A 108 -10.65 -10.67 -7.74
CA SER A 108 -11.86 -9.84 -7.91
C SER A 108 -13.15 -10.58 -7.49
N ASN A 109 -13.21 -11.90 -7.69
CA ASN A 109 -14.34 -12.72 -7.24
C ASN A 109 -14.46 -12.81 -5.72
N GLU A 110 -13.33 -12.92 -5.01
CA GLU A 110 -13.33 -12.98 -3.54
C GLU A 110 -13.73 -11.62 -2.95
N VAL A 111 -13.21 -10.53 -3.50
CA VAL A 111 -13.61 -9.17 -3.12
C VAL A 111 -15.10 -8.93 -3.40
N ALA A 112 -15.61 -9.35 -4.56
CA ALA A 112 -17.02 -9.21 -4.91
C ALA A 112 -17.94 -9.88 -3.88
N LYS A 113 -17.65 -11.14 -3.54
CA LYS A 113 -18.39 -11.90 -2.53
C LYS A 113 -18.31 -11.28 -1.14
N MET A 114 -17.09 -10.90 -0.72
CA MET A 114 -16.86 -10.36 0.63
C MET A 114 -17.64 -9.06 0.89
N LEU A 115 -17.80 -8.24 -0.14
CA LEU A 115 -18.46 -6.93 -0.03
C LEU A 115 -19.98 -6.99 -0.21
N GLY A 116 -20.59 -8.18 -0.15
CA GLY A 116 -22.03 -8.36 -0.32
C GLY A 116 -22.44 -8.50 -1.78
N ASP A 117 -21.69 -9.30 -2.55
CA ASP A 117 -21.96 -9.60 -3.96
C ASP A 117 -22.05 -8.37 -4.86
N ILE A 118 -21.14 -7.42 -4.66
CA ILE A 118 -21.00 -6.29 -5.58
C ILE A 118 -20.60 -6.78 -6.98
N GLU A 119 -20.86 -5.96 -8.01
CA GLU A 119 -20.47 -6.29 -9.36
C GLU A 119 -18.96 -6.60 -9.49
N LEU A 120 -18.64 -7.64 -10.27
CA LEU A 120 -17.26 -8.07 -10.48
C LEU A 120 -16.37 -6.96 -11.06
N ASN A 121 -16.92 -6.12 -11.94
CA ASN A 121 -16.23 -4.96 -12.49
C ASN A 121 -15.90 -3.93 -11.40
N ALA A 122 -16.81 -3.70 -10.45
CA ALA A 122 -16.57 -2.81 -9.33
C ALA A 122 -15.45 -3.35 -8.42
N ALA A 123 -15.46 -4.65 -8.12
CA ALA A 123 -14.39 -5.30 -7.36
C ALA A 123 -13.02 -5.24 -8.08
N ALA A 124 -13.01 -5.52 -9.39
CA ALA A 124 -11.79 -5.44 -10.21
C ALA A 124 -11.23 -4.02 -10.27
N ASN A 125 -12.10 -3.00 -10.40
CA ASN A 125 -11.70 -1.60 -10.40
C ASN A 125 -11.09 -1.20 -9.05
N ARG A 126 -11.68 -1.61 -7.92
CA ARG A 126 -11.10 -1.33 -6.58
C ARG A 126 -9.70 -1.92 -6.43
N LEU A 127 -9.51 -3.18 -6.85
CA LEU A 127 -8.20 -3.84 -6.80
C LEU A 127 -7.17 -3.15 -7.68
N LYS A 128 -7.57 -2.77 -8.89
CA LYS A 128 -6.72 -1.99 -9.78
C LYS A 128 -6.35 -0.64 -9.17
N THR A 129 -7.31 0.09 -8.60
CA THR A 129 -7.05 1.36 -7.93
C THR A 129 -6.07 1.20 -6.76
N LEU A 130 -6.17 0.12 -5.96
CA LEU A 130 -5.20 -0.16 -4.90
C LEU A 130 -3.80 -0.49 -5.47
N ALA A 131 -3.73 -1.19 -6.60
CA ALA A 131 -2.45 -1.55 -7.23
C ALA A 131 -1.76 -0.31 -7.83
N ASP A 132 -2.53 0.53 -8.53
CA ASP A 132 -2.08 1.81 -9.10
C ASP A 132 -1.67 2.80 -7.97
N ALA A 133 -2.33 2.72 -6.82
CA ALA A 133 -1.99 3.43 -5.60
C ALA A 133 -0.72 2.92 -4.90
N GLY A 134 -0.16 1.78 -5.34
CA GLY A 134 0.99 1.15 -4.69
C GLY A 134 0.69 0.51 -3.33
N LEU A 135 -0.58 0.25 -3.01
CA LEU A 135 -1.00 -0.32 -1.72
C LEU A 135 -1.14 -1.85 -1.76
N VAL A 136 -1.16 -2.42 -2.97
CA VAL A 136 -1.11 -3.87 -3.24
C VAL A 136 -0.21 -4.16 -4.45
N VAL A 137 0.13 -5.42 -4.66
CA VAL A 137 0.90 -5.89 -5.83
C VAL A 137 0.04 -6.85 -6.63
N GLU A 138 -0.04 -6.65 -7.95
CA GLU A 138 -0.67 -7.62 -8.84
C GLU A 138 0.34 -8.70 -9.24
N ASP A 139 -0.09 -9.97 -9.21
CA ASP A 139 0.71 -11.09 -9.67
C ASP A 139 0.88 -11.06 -11.21
N PRO A 140 2.09 -10.77 -11.73
CA PRO A 140 2.31 -10.65 -13.16
C PRO A 140 2.14 -11.98 -13.90
N THR A 141 2.25 -13.12 -13.22
CA THR A 141 2.09 -14.45 -13.82
C THR A 141 0.63 -14.79 -14.12
N THR A 142 -0.30 -14.07 -13.49
CA THR A 142 -1.75 -14.29 -13.63
C THR A 142 -2.40 -13.37 -14.67
N SER A 143 -1.64 -12.42 -15.23
CA SER A 143 -2.14 -11.40 -16.16
C SER A 143 -2.21 -11.87 -17.64
N GLY A 144 -2.05 -13.16 -17.91
CA GLY A 144 -1.70 -13.72 -19.22
C GLY A 144 -2.81 -14.13 -20.20
N GLY A 145 -4.08 -13.74 -20.03
CA GLY A 145 -5.11 -14.10 -21.02
C GLY A 145 -6.53 -13.60 -20.75
N ARG A 146 -7.37 -13.57 -21.80
CA ARG A 146 -8.80 -13.25 -21.71
C ARG A 146 -9.47 -14.33 -20.83
N GLY A 147 -9.78 -14.00 -19.57
CA GLY A 147 -10.33 -14.92 -18.57
C GLY A 147 -9.34 -15.39 -17.49
N ALA A 148 -8.09 -14.92 -17.50
CA ALA A 148 -7.12 -15.26 -16.46
C ALA A 148 -7.51 -14.60 -15.11
N ARG A 149 -7.49 -15.39 -14.05
CA ARG A 149 -7.84 -14.97 -12.70
C ARG A 149 -6.70 -14.13 -12.12
N ARG A 150 -6.83 -12.79 -12.16
CA ARG A 150 -5.86 -11.86 -11.58
C ARG A 150 -5.80 -12.02 -10.07
N ILE A 151 -4.60 -12.23 -9.55
CA ILE A 151 -4.32 -12.34 -8.11
C ILE A 151 -3.62 -11.05 -7.66
N PHE A 152 -4.04 -10.54 -6.51
CA PHE A 152 -3.43 -9.38 -5.86
C PHE A 152 -2.92 -9.79 -4.48
N TYR A 153 -1.72 -9.37 -4.14
CA TYR A 153 -1.07 -9.61 -2.86
C TYR A 153 -1.02 -8.34 -2.02
N SER A 154 -1.13 -8.51 -0.70
CA SER A 154 -0.78 -7.44 0.23
C SER A 154 0.71 -7.11 0.10
N VAL A 155 1.06 -5.83 0.20
CA VAL A 155 2.46 -5.39 0.31
C VAL A 155 3.08 -5.91 1.61
N MET A 156 2.28 -5.99 2.68
CA MET A 156 2.69 -6.56 3.96
C MET A 156 1.48 -7.31 4.52
N PRO A 157 1.35 -8.63 4.27
CA PRO A 157 0.29 -9.40 4.91
C PRO A 157 0.45 -9.24 6.43
N VAL A 158 -0.66 -9.03 7.13
CA VAL A 158 -0.64 -9.17 8.59
C VAL A 158 -0.30 -10.62 8.84
N SER A 159 0.85 -10.88 9.48
CA SER A 159 1.19 -12.23 9.92
C SER A 159 0.00 -12.74 10.71
N ALA A 160 -0.67 -13.77 10.20
CA ALA A 160 -1.57 -14.56 11.00
C ALA A 160 -0.68 -15.31 11.99
N GLU A 161 -0.25 -14.64 13.05
CA GLU A 161 0.49 -15.31 14.11
C GLU A 161 -0.47 -16.29 14.79
N ALA A 162 -0.06 -17.55 14.68
CA ALA A 162 -0.34 -18.67 15.53
C ALA A 162 -1.02 -18.29 16.85
N ASN A 163 -2.24 -18.76 17.01
CA ASN A 163 -2.80 -19.07 18.30
C ASN A 163 -3.03 -20.58 18.35
#